data_AF-A0A9X5V8F4-F1
#
_entry.id   AF-A0A9X5V8F4-F1
#
_cell.length_a   1.000
_cell.length_b   1.000
_cell.length_c   1.000
_cell.angle_alpha   90.00
_cell.angle_beta   90.00
_cell.angle_gamma   90.00
#
_symmetry.space_group_name_H-M   'P 1'
#
loop_
_entity.id
_entity.type
_entity.pdbx_description
1 polymer ?
#
loop_
_entity_poly.entity_id
_entity_poly.type
_entity_poly.pdbx_seq_one_letter_code
_entity_poly.pdbx_strand_id
1 'polypeptide(L)'
;MWNIREEDMGLFEIENRNRLSPDYIRIFYVGVFAYTSIPMLIMFLIFLLNGDKISLTPFEKMVVQTEVKLYILEFVFLMLFMSKKIAFKLQKLQTIVTVFYSFQLATLPFMAMVVEEIFDFPCDNKTLVYVGLILLGAICMHIVATIDVFRKAKHGGYKLEGKAVSFFTNTKLYLLIGMTIIVIVLLVFIFLNLNYAFDEMAIYVIQTIILYTFAVVSAEFVLLVYCRFKFPSFNITWEQHEKERQEFIANRKRIREKEQKRNKN
;
A
#
# COMPACT_ATOMS: atom_id res chain seq x y z
N MET A 1 19.50 16.58 1.35
CA MET A 1 19.19 15.64 0.25
C MET A 1 19.98 14.35 0.46
N TRP A 2 19.36 13.17 0.38
CA TRP A 2 20.03 11.89 0.64
C TRP A 2 21.08 11.59 -0.46
N ASN A 3 22.34 11.35 -0.08
CA ASN A 3 23.41 11.03 -1.04
C ASN A 3 23.38 9.54 -1.45
N ILE A 4 22.28 9.10 -2.07
CA ILE A 4 22.12 7.75 -2.62
C ILE A 4 22.72 7.72 -4.02
N ARG A 5 23.60 6.74 -4.30
CA ARG A 5 24.20 6.50 -5.61
C ARG A 5 23.42 5.42 -6.36
N GLU A 6 23.39 5.50 -7.68
CA GLU A 6 22.62 4.57 -8.52
C GLU A 6 23.15 3.14 -8.44
N GLU A 7 24.48 2.97 -8.40
CA GLU A 7 25.18 1.70 -8.23
C GLU A 7 24.82 0.94 -6.94
N ASP A 8 24.31 1.65 -5.93
CA ASP A 8 23.89 1.08 -4.66
C ASP A 8 22.46 0.50 -4.71
N MET A 9 21.78 0.59 -5.86
CA MET A 9 20.35 0.28 -6.03
C MET A 9 20.05 -0.97 -6.89
N GLY A 10 21.05 -1.78 -7.24
CA GLY A 10 20.89 -2.89 -8.19
C GLY A 10 19.76 -3.89 -7.88
N LEU A 11 19.60 -4.32 -6.62
CA LEU A 11 18.48 -5.18 -6.20
C LEU A 11 17.13 -4.49 -6.36
N PHE A 12 17.08 -3.19 -6.06
CA PHE A 12 15.84 -2.42 -6.20
C PHE A 12 15.50 -2.13 -7.66
N GLU A 13 16.50 -2.05 -8.54
CA GLU A 13 16.29 -1.98 -9.99
C GLU A 13 15.65 -3.28 -10.51
N ILE A 14 16.08 -4.45 -10.01
CA ILE A 14 15.42 -5.73 -10.34
C ILE A 14 13.95 -5.70 -9.94
N GLU A 15 13.63 -5.23 -8.73
CA GLU A 15 12.24 -5.09 -8.29
C GLU A 15 11.45 -4.10 -9.16
N ASN A 16 12.06 -2.98 -9.57
CA ASN A 16 11.49 -2.02 -10.53
C ASN A 16 11.20 -2.63 -11.90
N ARG A 17 12.01 -3.59 -12.37
CA ARG A 17 11.75 -4.30 -13.63
C ARG A 17 10.74 -5.43 -13.49
N ASN A 18 10.51 -5.91 -12.27
CA ASN A 18 9.59 -6.99 -11.96
C ASN A 18 8.28 -6.45 -11.33
N ARG A 19 8.07 -6.66 -10.03
CA ARG A 19 6.80 -6.38 -9.34
C ARG A 19 6.42 -4.90 -9.30
N LEU A 20 7.41 -4.00 -9.32
CA LEU A 20 7.21 -2.55 -9.28
C LEU A 20 7.19 -1.92 -10.68
N SER A 21 7.29 -2.74 -11.73
CA SER A 21 7.27 -2.23 -13.10
C SER A 21 5.93 -1.59 -13.44
N PRO A 22 5.91 -0.66 -14.43
CA PRO A 22 4.69 0.03 -14.83
C PRO A 22 3.57 -0.91 -15.29
N ASP A 23 3.92 -2.10 -15.80
CA ASP A 23 2.96 -3.12 -16.24
C ASP A 23 2.34 -3.85 -15.05
N TYR A 24 3.19 -4.38 -14.15
CA TYR A 24 2.78 -5.25 -13.06
C TYR A 24 2.12 -4.51 -11.89
N ILE A 25 2.55 -3.27 -11.60
CA ILE A 25 1.97 -2.48 -10.51
C ILE A 25 0.47 -2.17 -10.71
N ARG A 26 -0.04 -2.33 -11.93
CA ARG A 26 -1.47 -2.16 -12.24
C ARG A 26 -2.33 -3.28 -11.66
N ILE A 27 -1.76 -4.47 -11.47
CA ILE A 27 -2.45 -5.56 -10.77
C ILE A 27 -2.74 -5.14 -9.33
N PHE A 28 -1.79 -4.44 -8.70
CA PHE A 28 -2.00 -3.84 -7.39
C PHE A 28 -3.14 -2.80 -7.43
N TYR A 29 -3.23 -1.94 -8.44
CA TYR A 29 -4.34 -0.97 -8.55
C TYR A 29 -5.71 -1.63 -8.67
N VAL A 30 -5.82 -2.69 -9.46
CA VAL A 30 -7.08 -3.45 -9.58
C VAL A 30 -7.44 -4.09 -8.25
N GLY A 31 -6.47 -4.69 -7.55
CA GLY A 31 -6.70 -5.33 -6.26
C GLY A 31 -7.10 -4.34 -5.17
N VAL A 32 -6.43 -3.20 -5.08
CA VAL A 32 -6.77 -2.12 -4.15
C VAL A 32 -8.17 -1.58 -4.45
N PHE A 33 -8.45 -1.26 -5.70
CA PHE A 33 -9.76 -0.72 -6.08
C PHE A 33 -10.89 -1.70 -5.75
N ALA A 34 -10.72 -2.98 -6.07
CA ALA A 34 -11.72 -4.00 -5.71
C ALA A 34 -11.95 -4.08 -4.19
N TYR A 35 -10.89 -3.92 -3.40
CA TYR A 35 -10.98 -3.93 -1.94
C TYR A 35 -11.63 -2.65 -1.39
N THR A 36 -11.22 -1.46 -1.83
CA THR A 36 -11.79 -0.17 -1.40
C THR A 36 -13.21 0.02 -1.90
N SER A 37 -13.61 -0.64 -3.00
CA SER A 37 -14.99 -0.66 -3.47
C SER A 37 -15.97 -1.30 -2.49
N ILE A 38 -15.54 -2.21 -1.61
CA ILE A 38 -16.45 -2.93 -0.69
C ILE A 38 -17.18 -1.95 0.26
N PRO A 39 -16.48 -1.19 1.11
CA PRO A 39 -17.14 -0.22 1.99
C PRO A 39 -17.87 0.88 1.20
N MET A 40 -17.34 1.29 0.04
CA MET A 40 -17.98 2.29 -0.81
C MET A 40 -19.30 1.81 -1.41
N LEU A 41 -19.39 0.53 -1.81
CA LEU A 41 -20.62 -0.08 -2.31
C LEU A 41 -21.67 -0.19 -1.21
N ILE A 42 -21.27 -0.63 -0.01
CA ILE A 42 -22.16 -0.71 1.16
C ILE A 42 -22.75 0.68 1.45
N MET A 43 -21.89 1.70 1.55
CA MET A 43 -22.30 3.07 1.78
C MET A 43 -23.27 3.57 0.69
N PHE A 44 -22.95 3.32 -0.58
CA PHE A 44 -23.81 3.72 -1.70
C PHE A 44 -25.19 3.05 -1.63
N LEU A 45 -25.26 1.76 -1.35
CA LEU A 45 -26.52 1.02 -1.24
C LEU A 45 -27.37 1.52 -0.07
N ILE A 46 -26.77 1.77 1.09
CA ILE A 46 -27.48 2.25 2.27
C ILE A 46 -28.01 3.67 2.03
N PHE A 47 -27.21 4.54 1.41
CA PHE A 47 -27.66 5.87 1.02
C PHE A 47 -28.81 5.82 0.00
N LEU A 48 -28.75 4.90 -0.97
CA LEU A 48 -29.83 4.72 -1.96
C LEU A 48 -31.15 4.25 -1.33
N LEU A 49 -31.08 3.38 -0.33
CA LEU A 49 -32.25 2.78 0.31
C LEU A 49 -32.86 3.66 1.41
N ASN A 50 -32.03 4.40 2.15
CA ASN A 50 -32.41 5.07 3.39
C ASN A 50 -31.92 6.53 3.48
N GLY A 51 -31.49 7.16 2.39
CA GLY A 51 -30.82 8.46 2.38
C GLY A 51 -31.50 9.57 3.19
N ASP A 52 -32.83 9.66 3.15
CA ASP A 52 -33.60 10.68 3.87
C ASP A 52 -33.61 10.48 5.40
N LYS A 53 -33.21 9.30 5.88
CA LYS A 53 -33.19 8.92 7.30
C LYS A 53 -31.80 8.97 7.92
N ILE A 54 -30.74 9.06 7.11
CA ILE A 54 -29.35 9.04 7.58
C ILE A 54 -28.98 10.41 8.14
N SER A 55 -28.69 10.48 9.44
CA SER A 55 -28.31 11.72 10.12
C SER A 55 -26.84 11.70 10.57
N LEU A 56 -25.92 11.96 9.64
CA LEU A 56 -24.49 12.00 9.94
C LEU A 56 -24.11 13.16 10.86
N THR A 57 -23.22 12.89 11.82
CA THR A 57 -22.52 13.91 12.60
C THR A 57 -21.62 14.77 11.69
N PRO A 58 -21.20 15.98 12.12
CA PRO A 58 -20.29 16.82 11.34
C PRO A 58 -18.97 16.12 10.98
N PHE A 59 -18.47 15.29 11.89
CA PHE A 59 -17.23 14.54 11.70
C PHE A 59 -17.40 13.41 10.67
N GLU A 60 -18.46 12.60 10.79
CA GLU A 60 -18.77 11.56 9.81
C GLU A 60 -19.00 12.14 8.42
N LYS A 61 -19.71 13.26 8.33
CA LYS A 61 -19.92 13.98 7.06
C LYS A 61 -18.59 14.41 6.44
N MET A 62 -17.64 14.90 7.25
CA MET A 62 -16.30 15.25 6.77
C MET A 62 -15.55 14.02 6.25
N VAL A 63 -15.59 12.90 6.99
CA VAL A 63 -14.94 11.64 6.58
C VAL A 63 -15.53 11.13 5.26
N VAL A 64 -16.85 10.98 5.18
CA VAL A 64 -17.57 10.52 3.98
C VAL A 64 -17.24 11.40 2.77
N GLN A 65 -17.32 12.73 2.91
CA GLN A 65 -17.02 13.63 1.80
C GLN A 65 -15.56 13.56 1.34
N THR A 66 -14.64 13.34 2.28
CA THR A 66 -13.21 13.23 1.95
C THR A 66 -12.96 11.93 1.20
N GLU A 67 -13.40 10.80 1.74
CA GLU A 67 -13.14 9.48 1.14
C GLU A 67 -13.89 9.29 -0.18
N VAL A 68 -15.10 9.84 -0.36
CA VAL A 68 -15.78 9.83 -1.67
C VAL A 68 -14.93 10.55 -2.73
N LYS A 69 -14.34 11.70 -2.40
CA LYS A 69 -13.47 12.43 -3.35
C LYS A 69 -12.20 11.64 -3.65
N LEU A 70 -11.58 11.04 -2.64
CA LEU A 70 -10.37 10.24 -2.81
C LEU A 70 -10.66 8.97 -3.63
N TYR A 71 -11.79 8.30 -3.39
CA TYR A 71 -12.21 7.13 -4.15
C TYR A 71 -12.54 7.45 -5.62
N ILE A 72 -13.19 8.59 -5.91
CA ILE A 72 -13.38 9.07 -7.28
C ILE A 72 -12.03 9.32 -7.96
N LEU A 73 -11.09 9.94 -7.24
CA LEU A 73 -9.73 10.16 -7.74
C LEU A 73 -8.99 8.84 -7.98
N GLU A 74 -9.15 7.86 -7.10
CA GLU A 74 -8.66 6.49 -7.27
C GLU A 74 -9.22 5.87 -8.56
N PHE A 75 -10.53 5.92 -8.77
CA PHE A 75 -11.14 5.41 -9.99
C PHE A 75 -10.60 6.08 -11.26
N VAL A 76 -10.44 7.41 -11.26
CA VAL A 76 -9.85 8.15 -12.38
C VAL A 76 -8.43 7.67 -12.69
N PHE A 77 -7.60 7.49 -11.65
CA PHE A 77 -6.25 6.99 -11.83
C PHE A 77 -6.22 5.53 -12.31
N LEU A 78 -7.11 4.66 -11.83
CA LEU A 78 -7.24 3.30 -12.33
C LEU A 78 -7.44 3.34 -13.84
N MET A 79 -8.47 4.07 -14.30
CA MET A 79 -8.81 4.18 -15.71
C MET A 79 -7.66 4.76 -16.55
N LEU A 80 -6.97 5.77 -16.04
CA LEU A 80 -5.81 6.37 -16.70
C LEU A 80 -4.68 5.34 -16.91
N PHE A 81 -4.36 4.55 -15.89
CA PHE A 81 -3.24 3.62 -15.91
C PHE A 81 -3.56 2.22 -16.44
N MET A 82 -4.83 1.90 -16.75
CA MET A 82 -5.20 0.64 -17.42
C MET A 82 -4.50 0.47 -18.78
N SER A 83 -4.11 1.55 -19.46
CA SER A 83 -3.32 1.48 -20.69
C SER A 83 -1.83 1.33 -20.38
N LYS A 84 -1.21 0.23 -20.85
CA LYS A 84 0.23 -0.03 -20.71
C LYS A 84 1.05 1.14 -21.23
N LYS A 85 0.76 1.60 -22.46
CA LYS A 85 1.50 2.71 -23.08
C LYS A 85 1.43 4.00 -22.23
N ILE A 86 0.28 4.30 -21.65
CA ILE A 86 0.12 5.47 -20.76
C ILE A 86 0.92 5.28 -19.48
N ALA A 87 0.84 4.11 -18.86
CA ALA A 87 1.62 3.79 -17.66
C ALA A 87 3.13 3.96 -17.88
N PHE A 88 3.68 3.43 -18.98
CA PHE A 88 5.08 3.60 -19.35
C PHE A 88 5.43 5.04 -19.76
N LYS A 89 4.49 5.81 -20.31
CA LYS A 89 4.72 7.24 -20.61
C LYS A 89 4.72 8.11 -19.35
N LEU A 90 3.86 7.80 -18.38
CA LEU A 90 3.61 8.58 -17.17
C LEU A 90 4.15 7.91 -15.89
N GLN A 91 5.25 7.16 -15.99
CA GLN A 91 5.79 6.33 -14.91
C GLN A 91 6.07 7.08 -13.60
N LYS A 92 6.50 8.34 -13.69
CA LYS A 92 6.76 9.19 -12.53
C LYS A 92 5.47 9.52 -11.77
N LEU A 93 4.41 9.89 -12.51
CA LEU A 93 3.08 10.10 -11.94
C LEU A 93 2.53 8.79 -11.38
N GLN A 94 2.67 7.69 -12.14
CA GLN A 94 2.23 6.37 -11.70
C GLN A 94 2.83 5.99 -10.35
N THR A 95 4.12 6.25 -10.10
CA THR A 95 4.71 5.96 -8.79
C THR A 95 4.15 6.78 -7.65
N ILE A 96 3.80 8.04 -7.89
CA ILE A 96 3.12 8.88 -6.88
C ILE A 96 1.73 8.31 -6.61
N VAL A 97 1.03 7.89 -7.66
CA VAL A 97 -0.28 7.26 -7.55
C VAL A 97 -0.20 5.93 -6.82
N THR A 98 0.86 5.13 -6.99
CA THR A 98 1.06 3.91 -6.19
C THR A 98 1.14 4.19 -4.69
N VAL A 99 1.83 5.27 -4.30
CA VAL A 99 1.86 5.70 -2.90
C VAL A 99 0.44 6.07 -2.43
N PHE A 100 -0.29 6.87 -3.22
CA PHE A 100 -1.69 7.22 -2.93
C PHE A 100 -2.59 5.97 -2.75
N TYR A 101 -2.52 5.00 -3.65
CA TYR A 101 -3.25 3.73 -3.57
C TYR A 101 -2.90 2.94 -2.30
N SER A 102 -1.63 2.94 -1.90
CA SER A 102 -1.21 2.26 -0.67
C SER A 102 -1.80 2.90 0.59
N PHE A 103 -1.99 4.22 0.60
CA PHE A 103 -2.68 4.91 1.68
C PHE A 103 -4.18 4.64 1.64
N GLN A 104 -4.84 4.71 0.48
CA GLN A 104 -6.27 4.41 0.35
C GLN A 104 -6.61 2.99 0.82
N LEU A 105 -5.80 1.99 0.43
CA LEU A 105 -5.96 0.62 0.92
C LEU A 105 -5.86 0.54 2.46
N ALA A 106 -4.96 1.30 3.06
CA ALA A 106 -4.72 1.26 4.49
C ALA A 106 -5.79 1.98 5.31
N THR A 107 -6.34 3.09 4.79
CA THR A 107 -7.18 4.02 5.56
C THR A 107 -8.65 3.97 5.22
N LEU A 108 -9.04 3.82 3.94
CA LEU A 108 -10.43 3.93 3.51
C LEU A 108 -11.37 2.96 4.25
N PRO A 109 -11.01 1.69 4.50
CA PRO A 109 -11.89 0.77 5.22
C PRO A 109 -12.14 1.15 6.68
N PHE A 110 -11.32 2.03 7.30
CA PHE A 110 -11.64 2.56 8.64
C PHE A 110 -12.90 3.42 8.64
N MET A 111 -13.36 3.92 7.49
CA MET A 111 -14.67 4.58 7.40
C MET A 111 -15.77 3.68 7.97
N ALA A 112 -15.70 2.36 7.75
CA ALA A 112 -16.69 1.42 8.26
C ALA A 112 -16.75 1.37 9.79
N MET A 113 -15.67 1.76 10.48
CA MET A 113 -15.57 1.76 11.94
C MET A 113 -15.86 3.12 12.56
N VAL A 114 -15.94 4.17 11.74
CA VAL A 114 -15.97 5.57 12.17
C VAL A 114 -17.28 6.25 11.76
N VAL A 115 -17.97 5.71 10.76
CA VAL A 115 -19.27 6.21 10.29
C VAL A 115 -20.37 5.25 10.76
N GLU A 116 -20.70 5.37 12.04
CA GLU A 116 -21.64 4.48 12.74
C GLU A 116 -23.02 4.47 12.06
N GLU A 117 -23.53 5.64 11.69
CA GLU A 117 -24.87 5.79 11.08
C GLU A 117 -25.04 4.99 9.77
N ILE A 118 -23.94 4.73 9.05
CA ILE A 118 -23.97 3.99 7.77
C ILE A 118 -23.65 2.52 8.00
N PHE A 119 -22.67 2.21 8.83
CA PHE A 119 -22.14 0.84 8.95
C PHE A 119 -22.67 0.07 10.16
N ASP A 120 -23.50 0.71 10.99
CA ASP A 120 -24.06 0.19 12.23
C ASP A 120 -22.97 -0.37 13.15
N PHE A 121 -21.81 0.29 13.11
CA PHE A 121 -20.61 -0.14 13.80
C PHE A 121 -20.39 0.75 15.03
N PRO A 122 -20.41 0.21 16.26
CA PRO A 122 -20.37 1.03 17.46
C PRO A 122 -19.09 1.88 17.54
N CYS A 123 -19.23 3.21 17.59
CA CYS A 123 -18.11 4.13 17.64
C CYS A 123 -18.39 5.32 18.56
N ASP A 124 -18.31 5.08 19.86
CA ASP A 124 -18.37 6.16 20.84
C ASP A 124 -17.12 7.07 20.77
N ASN A 125 -17.21 8.25 21.40
CA ASN A 125 -16.10 9.21 21.41
C ASN A 125 -14.77 8.61 21.93
N LYS A 126 -14.82 7.66 22.86
CA LYS A 126 -13.62 7.01 23.40
C LYS A 126 -12.99 6.08 22.36
N THR A 127 -13.80 5.26 21.71
CA THR A 127 -13.39 4.35 20.64
C THR A 127 -12.79 5.14 19.48
N LEU A 128 -13.42 6.26 19.10
CA LEU A 128 -12.88 7.17 18.09
C LEU A 128 -11.48 7.71 18.46
N VAL A 129 -11.24 8.06 19.73
CA VAL A 129 -9.91 8.48 20.20
C VAL A 129 -8.89 7.35 20.05
N TYR A 130 -9.26 6.11 20.40
CA TYR A 130 -8.36 4.96 20.26
C TYR A 130 -8.02 4.67 18.80
N VAL A 131 -9.01 4.71 17.90
CA VAL A 131 -8.79 4.60 16.45
C VAL A 131 -7.88 5.72 15.94
N GLY A 132 -8.10 6.96 16.39
CA GLY A 132 -7.22 8.09 16.08
C GLY A 132 -5.77 7.87 16.52
N LEU A 133 -5.55 7.29 17.71
CA LEU A 133 -4.21 6.94 18.19
C LEU A 133 -3.58 5.80 17.39
N ILE A 134 -4.35 4.80 16.97
CA ILE A 134 -3.89 3.72 16.08
C ILE A 134 -3.41 4.31 14.74
N LEU A 135 -4.18 5.22 14.14
CA LEU A 135 -3.83 5.91 12.89
C LEU A 135 -2.59 6.79 13.06
N LEU A 136 -2.50 7.56 14.15
CA LEU A 136 -1.32 8.37 14.46
C LEU A 136 -0.06 7.51 14.61
N GLY A 137 -0.18 6.36 15.27
CA GLY A 137 0.91 5.40 15.40
C GLY A 137 1.37 4.84 14.05
N ALA A 138 0.43 4.55 13.14
CA ALA A 138 0.75 4.09 11.79
C ALA A 138 1.47 5.17 10.97
N ILE A 139 1.08 6.44 11.09
CA ILE A 139 1.80 7.57 10.49
C ILE A 139 3.24 7.64 11.02
N CYS A 140 3.42 7.55 12.34
CA CYS A 140 4.75 7.54 12.95
C CYS A 140 5.59 6.36 12.42
N MET A 141 5.01 5.16 12.34
CA MET A 141 5.68 3.98 11.78
C MET A 141 6.07 4.18 10.32
N HIS A 142 5.20 4.77 9.51
CA HIS A 142 5.50 5.06 8.11
C HIS A 142 6.68 6.03 7.94
N ILE A 143 6.75 7.08 8.77
CA ILE A 143 7.88 8.01 8.78
C ILE A 143 9.18 7.29 9.13
N VAL A 144 9.16 6.48 10.21
CA VAL A 144 10.33 5.70 10.64
C VAL A 144 10.77 4.71 9.56
N ALA A 145 9.83 3.96 8.98
CA ALA A 145 10.09 3.01 7.90
C ALA A 145 10.67 3.71 6.66
N THR A 146 10.14 4.88 6.29
CA THR A 146 10.65 5.68 5.16
C THR A 146 12.08 6.15 5.42
N ILE A 147 12.36 6.71 6.59
CA ILE A 147 13.73 7.10 6.98
C ILE A 147 14.66 5.89 6.90
N ASP A 148 14.19 4.73 7.36
CA ASP A 148 14.96 3.50 7.35
C ASP A 148 15.30 3.02 5.95
N VAL A 149 14.30 2.94 5.07
CA VAL A 149 14.46 2.55 3.67
C VAL A 149 15.45 3.47 2.94
N PHE A 150 15.36 4.78 3.14
CA PHE A 150 16.31 5.73 2.55
C PHE A 150 17.72 5.62 3.14
N ARG A 151 17.83 5.35 4.44
CA ARG A 151 19.12 5.10 5.08
C ARG A 151 19.74 3.80 4.56
N LYS A 152 18.94 2.75 4.37
CA LYS A 152 19.36 1.48 3.76
C LYS A 152 19.88 1.71 2.34
N ALA A 153 19.15 2.48 1.53
CA ALA A 153 19.58 2.86 0.19
C ALA A 153 20.91 3.64 0.19
N LYS A 154 21.08 4.60 1.12
CA LYS A 154 22.31 5.39 1.24
C LYS A 154 23.55 4.55 1.57
N HIS A 155 23.41 3.48 2.34
CA HIS A 155 24.54 2.66 2.81
C HIS A 155 24.74 1.38 1.98
N GLY A 156 24.20 1.31 0.76
CA GLY A 156 24.41 0.15 -0.13
C GLY A 156 23.57 -1.07 0.22
N GLY A 157 22.47 -0.93 0.97
CA GLY A 157 21.60 -2.03 1.35
C GLY A 157 20.79 -2.65 0.21
N TYR A 158 20.89 -2.12 -1.02
CA TYR A 158 20.29 -2.68 -2.24
C TYR A 158 21.34 -3.03 -3.31
N LYS A 159 22.63 -3.16 -2.94
CA LYS A 159 23.67 -3.63 -3.87
C LYS A 159 23.42 -5.07 -4.32
N LEU A 160 23.73 -5.36 -5.58
CA LEU A 160 23.69 -6.71 -6.16
C LEU A 160 24.69 -7.66 -5.50
N GLU A 161 25.89 -7.15 -5.20
CA GLU A 161 27.01 -7.92 -4.66
C GLU A 161 27.62 -7.20 -3.45
N GLY A 162 28.10 -7.99 -2.48
CA GLY A 162 28.73 -7.51 -1.24
C GLY A 162 27.98 -7.90 0.02
N LYS A 163 28.54 -7.59 1.19
CA LYS A 163 27.90 -7.87 2.48
C LYS A 163 26.61 -7.05 2.59
N ALA A 164 25.47 -7.74 2.69
CA ALA A 164 24.22 -7.12 3.07
C ALA A 164 24.41 -6.42 4.42
N VAL A 165 24.16 -5.12 4.47
CA VAL A 165 24.22 -4.39 5.73
C VAL A 165 23.01 -4.80 6.56
N SER A 166 23.21 -5.69 7.53
CA SER A 166 22.16 -6.07 8.48
C SER A 166 21.71 -4.82 9.24
N PHE A 167 20.43 -4.49 9.12
CA PHE A 167 19.92 -3.15 9.44
C PHE A 167 18.93 -3.11 10.61
N PHE A 168 18.51 -4.27 11.13
CA PHE A 168 17.78 -4.34 12.40
C PHE A 168 18.76 -4.14 13.56
N THR A 169 19.08 -2.88 13.82
CA THR A 169 19.73 -2.50 15.07
C THR A 169 18.78 -2.73 16.24
N ASN A 170 19.30 -3.13 17.40
CA ASN A 170 18.50 -3.36 18.62
C ASN A 170 17.51 -2.24 18.91
N THR A 171 17.88 -0.97 18.70
CA THR A 171 16.99 0.19 18.89
C THR A 171 15.70 0.16 18.06
N LYS A 172 15.78 -0.33 16.81
CA LYS A 172 14.60 -0.43 15.92
C LYS A 172 13.71 -1.58 16.32
N LEU A 173 14.31 -2.68 16.77
CA LEU A 173 13.58 -3.81 17.31
C LEU A 173 12.79 -3.38 18.56
N TYR A 174 13.40 -2.64 19.48
CA TYR A 174 12.70 -2.11 20.66
C TYR A 174 11.60 -1.11 20.30
N LEU A 175 11.83 -0.25 19.32
CA LEU A 175 10.79 0.67 18.83
C LEU A 175 9.59 -0.10 18.24
N LEU A 176 9.86 -1.12 17.43
CA LEU A 176 8.80 -1.97 16.87
C LEU A 176 8.03 -2.70 17.97
N ILE A 177 8.73 -3.29 18.94
CA ILE A 177 8.10 -3.95 20.10
C ILE A 177 7.22 -2.97 20.88
N GLY A 178 7.74 -1.78 21.18
CA GLY A 178 6.99 -0.75 21.91
C GLY A 178 5.72 -0.32 21.18
N MET A 179 5.81 -0.07 19.87
CA MET A 179 4.65 0.28 19.04
C MET A 179 3.62 -0.85 18.97
N THR A 180 4.07 -2.10 18.83
CA THR A 180 3.19 -3.27 18.85
C THR A 180 2.46 -3.39 20.19
N ILE A 181 3.14 -3.20 21.33
CA ILE A 181 2.51 -3.23 22.65
C ILE A 181 1.44 -2.14 22.77
N ILE A 182 1.74 -0.91 22.35
CA ILE A 182 0.77 0.20 22.38
C ILE A 182 -0.47 -0.13 21.56
N VAL A 183 -0.29 -0.65 20.34
CA VAL A 183 -1.41 -1.04 19.47
C VAL A 183 -2.27 -2.14 20.11
N ILE A 184 -1.64 -3.15 20.71
CA ILE A 184 -2.36 -4.23 21.41
C ILE A 184 -3.17 -3.66 22.58
N VAL A 185 -2.59 -2.76 23.38
CA VAL A 185 -3.29 -2.11 24.49
C VAL A 185 -4.49 -1.30 23.99
N LEU A 186 -4.33 -0.55 22.90
CA LEU A 186 -5.44 0.20 22.29
C LEU A 186 -6.55 -0.73 21.78
N LEU A 187 -6.21 -1.84 21.13
CA LEU A 187 -7.19 -2.84 20.69
C LEU A 187 -7.92 -3.48 21.88
N VAL A 188 -7.23 -3.75 23.00
CA VAL A 188 -7.88 -4.22 24.23
C VAL A 188 -8.84 -3.17 24.78
N PHE A 189 -8.49 -1.89 24.79
CA PHE A 189 -9.41 -0.84 25.23
C PHE A 189 -10.63 -0.70 24.31
N ILE A 190 -10.46 -0.85 23.00
CA ILE A 190 -11.59 -0.92 22.06
C ILE A 190 -12.47 -2.12 22.40
N PHE A 191 -11.90 -3.32 22.61
CA PHE A 191 -12.68 -4.52 22.96
C PHE A 191 -13.53 -4.35 24.22
N LEU A 192 -12.95 -3.72 25.25
CA LEU A 192 -13.66 -3.42 26.49
C LEU A 192 -14.79 -2.41 26.25
N ASN A 193 -14.57 -1.39 25.41
CA ASN A 193 -15.60 -0.40 25.06
C ASN A 193 -16.74 -1.00 24.22
N LEU A 194 -16.43 -1.97 23.35
CA LEU A 194 -17.42 -2.71 22.57
C LEU A 194 -18.16 -3.78 23.38
N ASN A 195 -18.02 -3.78 24.72
CA ASN A 195 -18.63 -4.77 25.61
C ASN A 195 -18.38 -6.23 25.16
N TYR A 196 -17.14 -6.52 24.76
CA TYR A 196 -16.69 -7.85 24.36
C TYR A 196 -17.32 -8.41 23.07
N ALA A 197 -17.77 -7.55 22.15
CA ALA A 197 -18.29 -7.96 20.84
C ALA A 197 -17.14 -8.43 19.92
N PHE A 198 -17.13 -9.73 19.58
CA PHE A 198 -16.00 -10.39 18.90
C PHE A 198 -15.95 -10.12 17.39
N ASP A 199 -17.10 -10.01 16.72
CA ASP A 199 -17.16 -9.87 15.26
C ASP A 199 -16.61 -8.50 14.83
N GLU A 200 -16.99 -7.45 15.55
CA GLU A 200 -16.52 -6.09 15.42
C GLU A 200 -15.02 -6.01 15.72
N MET A 201 -14.55 -6.69 16.78
CA MET A 201 -13.12 -6.73 17.08
C MET A 201 -12.29 -7.43 16.02
N ALA A 202 -12.82 -8.48 15.37
CA ALA A 202 -12.11 -9.13 14.28
C ALA A 202 -11.84 -8.14 13.15
N ILE A 203 -12.81 -7.29 12.82
CA ILE A 203 -12.67 -6.23 11.82
C ILE A 203 -11.60 -5.21 12.22
N TYR A 204 -11.60 -4.73 13.48
CA TYR A 204 -10.57 -3.82 13.99
C TYR A 204 -9.16 -4.42 13.92
N VAL A 205 -9.00 -5.67 14.32
CA VAL A 205 -7.69 -6.36 14.32
C VAL A 205 -7.19 -6.54 12.88
N ILE A 206 -8.03 -7.06 11.99
CA ILE A 206 -7.68 -7.26 10.58
C ILE A 206 -7.28 -5.95 9.94
N GLN A 207 -8.07 -4.89 10.14
CA GLN A 207 -7.76 -3.59 9.54
C GLN A 207 -6.49 -2.97 10.13
N THR A 208 -6.26 -3.12 11.43
CA THR A 208 -5.04 -2.63 12.08
C THR A 208 -3.79 -3.35 11.54
N ILE A 209 -3.88 -4.66 11.29
CA ILE A 209 -2.80 -5.42 10.63
C ILE A 209 -2.53 -4.86 9.23
N ILE A 210 -3.57 -4.64 8.43
CA ILE A 210 -3.45 -4.06 7.08
C ILE A 210 -2.80 -2.68 7.14
N LEU A 211 -3.27 -1.81 8.03
CA LEU A 211 -2.75 -0.45 8.24
C LEU A 211 -1.25 -0.45 8.53
N TYR A 212 -0.80 -1.22 9.53
CA TYR A 212 0.61 -1.24 9.93
C TYR A 212 1.49 -1.97 8.91
N THR A 213 0.95 -2.97 8.21
CA THR A 213 1.65 -3.61 7.09
C THR A 213 1.93 -2.59 6.00
N PHE A 214 0.91 -1.83 5.58
CA PHE A 214 1.06 -0.84 4.52
C PHE A 214 1.78 0.42 4.97
N ALA A 215 1.81 0.77 6.26
CA ALA A 215 2.70 1.79 6.79
C ALA A 215 4.19 1.46 6.51
N VAL A 216 4.57 0.18 6.60
CA VAL A 216 5.94 -0.27 6.29
C VAL A 216 6.15 -0.45 4.79
N VAL A 217 5.25 -1.15 4.09
CA VAL A 217 5.40 -1.47 2.65
C VAL A 217 5.45 -0.21 1.79
N SER A 218 4.63 0.79 2.10
CA SER A 218 4.58 2.05 1.33
C SER A 218 5.89 2.84 1.37
N ALA A 219 6.76 2.60 2.35
CA ALA A 219 8.10 3.21 2.38
C ALA A 219 8.95 2.82 1.16
N GLU A 220 8.82 1.58 0.65
CA GLU A 220 9.46 1.16 -0.60
C GLU A 220 8.87 1.89 -1.82
N PHE A 221 7.56 2.18 -1.81
CA PHE A 221 6.94 2.97 -2.88
C PHE A 221 7.43 4.42 -2.88
N VAL A 222 7.64 5.02 -1.70
CA VAL A 222 8.26 6.36 -1.59
C VAL A 222 9.70 6.35 -2.12
N LEU A 223 10.47 5.30 -1.83
CA LEU A 223 11.81 5.13 -2.42
C LEU A 223 11.74 4.98 -3.94
N LEU A 224 10.75 4.25 -4.46
CA LEU A 224 10.53 4.10 -5.90
C LEU A 224 10.24 5.44 -6.58
N VAL A 225 9.40 6.29 -5.98
CA VAL A 225 9.18 7.68 -6.44
C VAL A 225 10.53 8.39 -6.53
N TYR A 226 11.31 8.40 -5.46
CA TYR A 226 12.62 9.05 -5.47
C TYR A 226 13.54 8.52 -6.57
N CYS A 227 13.60 7.20 -6.77
CA CYS A 227 14.47 6.59 -7.78
C CYS A 227 14.04 6.94 -9.20
N ARG A 228 12.74 6.88 -9.54
CA ARG A 228 12.26 7.27 -10.89
C ARG A 228 12.48 8.73 -11.20
N PHE A 229 12.42 9.60 -10.20
CA PHE A 229 12.69 11.02 -10.39
C PHE A 229 14.18 11.33 -10.52
N LYS A 230 15.04 10.64 -9.75
CA LYS A 230 16.48 10.90 -9.70
C LYS A 230 17.29 10.19 -10.79
N PHE A 231 16.98 8.92 -11.06
CA PHE A 231 17.80 8.05 -11.90
C PHE A 231 17.08 7.70 -13.22
N PRO A 232 17.65 8.04 -14.38
CA PRO A 232 17.05 7.71 -15.67
C PRO A 232 16.85 6.20 -15.89
N SER A 233 17.75 5.35 -15.40
CA SER A 233 17.69 3.88 -15.53
C SER A 233 16.43 3.24 -14.95
N PHE A 234 15.81 3.90 -13.97
CA PHE A 234 14.56 3.45 -13.35
C PHE A 234 13.34 3.69 -14.24
N ASN A 235 13.49 4.42 -15.35
CA ASN A 235 12.45 4.66 -16.34
C ASN A 235 12.79 3.87 -17.62
N ILE A 236 11.91 2.93 -17.98
CA ILE A 236 12.05 2.09 -19.17
C ILE A 236 10.98 2.42 -20.19
N THR A 237 11.25 2.36 -21.49
CA THR A 237 10.19 2.60 -22.48
C THR A 237 9.27 1.37 -22.62
N TRP A 238 8.06 1.58 -23.13
CA TRP A 238 7.14 0.48 -23.43
C TRP A 238 7.76 -0.49 -24.45
N GLU A 239 8.41 0.04 -25.48
CA GLU A 239 9.05 -0.73 -26.54
C GLU A 239 10.19 -1.59 -26.00
N GLN A 240 11.02 -1.01 -25.12
CA GLN A 240 12.10 -1.74 -24.47
C GLN A 240 11.54 -2.87 -23.59
N HIS A 241 10.54 -2.57 -22.76
CA HIS A 241 9.93 -3.56 -21.88
C HIS A 241 9.28 -4.71 -22.68
N GLU A 242 8.55 -4.40 -23.74
CA GLU A 242 7.91 -5.43 -24.56
C GLU A 242 8.96 -6.28 -25.28
N LYS A 243 10.06 -5.69 -25.76
CA LYS A 243 11.18 -6.45 -26.34
C LYS A 243 11.79 -7.42 -25.33
N GLU A 244 12.14 -6.94 -24.13
CA GLU A 244 12.69 -7.76 -23.04
C GLU A 244 11.73 -8.91 -22.68
N ARG A 245 10.43 -8.63 -22.63
CA ARG A 245 9.38 -9.61 -22.35
C ARG A 245 9.28 -10.69 -23.44
N GLN A 246 9.29 -10.29 -24.71
CA GLN A 246 9.22 -11.22 -25.85
C GLN A 246 10.45 -12.14 -25.91
N GLU A 247 11.64 -11.58 -25.68
CA GLU A 247 12.88 -12.36 -25.59
C GLU A 247 12.83 -13.38 -24.46
N PHE A 248 12.34 -13.00 -23.27
CA PHE A 248 12.16 -13.91 -22.15
C PHE A 248 11.20 -15.06 -22.48
N ILE A 249 10.04 -14.76 -23.09
CA ILE A 249 9.05 -15.77 -23.49
C ILE A 249 9.65 -16.73 -24.53
N ALA A 250 10.35 -16.21 -25.54
CA ALA A 250 11.00 -17.00 -26.57
C ALA A 250 12.07 -17.92 -25.98
N ASN A 251 12.89 -17.42 -25.05
CA ASN A 251 13.92 -18.22 -24.40
C ASN A 251 13.31 -19.33 -23.53
N ARG A 252 12.26 -19.01 -22.75
CA ARG A 252 11.55 -20.01 -21.92
C ARG A 252 10.91 -21.10 -22.77
N LYS A 253 10.38 -20.76 -23.94
CA LYS A 253 9.85 -21.74 -24.91
C LYS A 253 10.96 -22.68 -25.40
N ARG A 254 12.12 -22.14 -25.79
CA ARG A 254 13.29 -22.95 -26.21
C ARG A 254 13.78 -23.90 -25.12
N ILE A 255 13.77 -23.47 -23.85
CA ILE A 255 14.16 -24.32 -22.71
C ILE A 255 13.19 -25.49 -22.55
N ARG A 256 11.87 -25.22 -22.55
CA ARG A 256 10.85 -26.28 -22.44
C ARG A 256 10.94 -27.30 -23.59
N GLU A 257 11.19 -26.84 -24.81
CA GLU A 257 11.39 -27.72 -25.96
C GLU A 257 12.62 -28.62 -25.81
N LYS A 258 13.72 -28.10 -25.23
CA LYS A 258 14.91 -28.91 -24.93
C LYS A 258 14.66 -29.94 -23.83
N GLU A 259 13.94 -29.58 -22.78
CA GLU A 259 13.55 -30.50 -21.69
C GLU A 259 12.65 -31.62 -22.20
N GLN A 260 11.66 -31.30 -23.04
CA GLN A 260 10.77 -32.29 -23.65
C GLN A 260 11.51 -33.26 -24.59
N LYS A 261 12.53 -32.78 -25.32
CA LYS A 261 13.37 -33.65 -26.16
C LYS A 261 14.28 -34.54 -25.32
N ARG A 262 14.80 -34.06 -24.19
CA ARG A 262 15.60 -34.86 -23.26
C ARG A 262 14.80 -35.95 -22.55
N ASN A 263 13.54 -35.69 -22.20
CA ASN A 263 12.69 -36.68 -21.51
C ASN A 263 12.08 -37.75 -22.42
N LYS A 264 12.28 -37.64 -23.74
CA LYS A 264 11.82 -38.62 -24.74
C LYS A 264 12.92 -39.58 -25.22
N ASN A 265 14.16 -39.34 -24.81
CA ASN A 265 15.32 -40.20 -25.06
C ASN A 265 15.76 -40.84 -23.75
#